data_AF-A0A2D4IMM0-F1
#
_entry.id   AF-A0A2D4IMM0-F1
#
_cell.length_a   1.000
_cell.length_b   1.000
_cell.length_c   1.000
_cell.angle_alpha   90.00
_cell.angle_beta   90.00
_cell.angle_gamma   90.00
#
_symmetry.space_group_name_H-M   'P 1'
#
loop_
_entity.id
_entity.type
_entity.pdbx_description
1 polymer ?
#
loop_
_entity_poly.entity_id
_entity_poly.type
_entity_poly.pdbx_seq_one_letter_code
_entity_poly.pdbx_strand_id
1 'polypeptide(L)'
;MELTNACGEDTLKQIEKNGIAFPFICKTRVAHGTSSHEMAIIFNREGLKAIQPPCVIQSFINHNAVLYKVFVVGESYSVVKRPSVKNFSAGISDRESIFFNSHNVSKPESSSILTALDKIEGVFERPNDDVIRAISKTLRQTLGISLFGIDIIINNQTGQHAVIDINAFPGYEGVSEFFTDLLNHIATTLQEQTPELSQLNHNKFLAEQSSSLVGERTCCANTGYRSMASQDPWIVESETNSSVKLQHQRLGCNSSMSPSFQQHCVATLATKASSQ
;
A
#
# COMPACT_ATOMS: atom_id res chain seq x y z
N MET A 1 -21.36 7.23 3.96
CA MET A 1 -22.04 8.54 3.88
C MET A 1 -21.27 9.53 4.74
N GLU A 2 -21.05 10.77 4.27
CA GLU A 2 -20.45 11.83 5.10
C GLU A 2 -21.53 12.57 5.89
N LEU A 3 -21.27 12.81 7.17
CA LEU A 3 -22.03 13.70 8.03
C LEU A 3 -21.19 14.95 8.27
N THR A 4 -21.70 16.11 7.87
CA THR A 4 -21.00 17.41 7.99
C THR A 4 -21.47 18.21 9.20
N ASN A 5 -22.75 18.10 9.55
CA ASN A 5 -23.39 18.85 10.63
C ASN A 5 -23.77 17.93 11.79
N ALA A 6 -23.90 18.53 12.98
CA ALA A 6 -24.34 17.84 14.19
C ALA A 6 -25.61 16.99 13.96
N CYS A 7 -25.68 15.84 14.62
CA CYS A 7 -26.82 14.95 14.50
C CYS A 7 -28.08 15.60 15.09
N GLY A 8 -29.14 15.63 14.29
CA GLY A 8 -30.45 16.15 14.67
C GLY A 8 -31.56 15.12 14.40
N GLU A 9 -32.80 15.57 14.49
CA GLU A 9 -33.99 14.71 14.44
C GLU A 9 -34.16 14.00 13.08
N ASP A 10 -33.68 14.60 12.00
CA ASP A 10 -33.73 14.01 10.65
C ASP A 10 -32.50 13.16 10.30
N THR A 11 -31.45 13.15 11.13
CA THR A 11 -30.21 12.41 10.83
C THR A 11 -30.49 10.94 10.61
N LEU A 12 -31.34 10.32 11.44
CA LEU A 12 -31.64 8.91 11.28
C LEU A 12 -32.38 8.61 9.96
N LYS A 13 -33.35 9.47 9.57
CA LYS A 13 -34.04 9.31 8.28
C LYS A 13 -33.05 9.39 7.11
N GLN A 14 -32.03 10.25 7.23
CA GLN A 14 -30.98 10.37 6.23
C GLN A 14 -30.09 9.12 6.19
N ILE A 15 -29.73 8.56 7.34
CA ILE A 15 -28.98 7.30 7.46
C ILE A 15 -29.75 6.15 6.78
N GLU A 16 -31.03 5.98 7.14
CA GLU A 16 -31.91 4.94 6.59
C GLU A 16 -32.10 5.10 5.08
N LYS A 17 -32.29 6.34 4.59
CA LYS A 17 -32.41 6.64 3.15
C LYS A 17 -31.15 6.28 2.35
N ASN A 18 -29.98 6.30 2.98
CA ASN A 18 -28.71 5.88 2.38
C ASN A 18 -28.43 4.38 2.56
N GLY A 19 -29.39 3.60 3.06
CA GLY A 19 -29.27 2.15 3.23
C GLY A 19 -28.31 1.74 4.35
N ILE A 20 -28.00 2.64 5.28
CA ILE A 20 -27.17 2.33 6.44
C ILE A 20 -28.07 1.88 7.59
N ALA A 21 -27.70 0.77 8.23
CA ALA A 21 -28.42 0.18 9.35
C ALA A 21 -27.51 0.07 10.57
N PHE A 22 -28.11 -0.12 11.74
CA PHE A 22 -27.35 -0.44 12.96
C PHE A 22 -26.86 -1.91 12.95
N PRO A 23 -25.67 -2.20 13.51
CA PRO A 23 -24.69 -1.21 13.92
C PRO A 23 -23.96 -0.59 12.72
N PHE A 24 -23.46 0.63 12.89
CA PHE A 24 -22.58 1.28 11.91
C PHE A 24 -21.34 1.86 12.58
N ILE A 25 -20.27 2.01 11.82
CA ILE A 25 -19.02 2.60 12.25
C ILE A 25 -18.92 4.06 11.80
N CYS A 26 -18.49 4.92 12.72
CA CYS A 26 -18.10 6.30 12.48
C CYS A 26 -16.59 6.39 12.38
N LYS A 27 -16.10 7.06 11.34
CA LYS A 27 -14.69 7.35 11.09
C LYS A 27 -14.51 8.85 10.93
N THR A 28 -13.38 9.39 11.33
CA THR A 28 -13.06 10.80 11.03
C THR A 28 -13.04 11.03 9.52
N ARG A 29 -13.44 12.24 9.09
CA ARG A 29 -13.34 12.60 7.67
C ARG A 29 -11.89 12.68 7.18
N VAL A 30 -11.00 13.20 8.01
CA VAL A 30 -9.57 13.19 7.73
C VAL A 30 -9.05 11.77 7.93
N ALA A 31 -8.43 11.21 6.89
CA ALA A 31 -8.05 9.79 6.82
C ALA A 31 -6.60 9.50 7.24
N HIS A 32 -5.80 10.52 7.56
CA HIS A 32 -4.42 10.34 8.03
C HIS A 32 -4.03 11.40 9.05
N GLY A 33 -3.19 11.05 10.03
CA GLY A 33 -2.69 11.93 11.09
C GLY A 33 -3.10 11.49 12.49
N THR A 34 -2.59 12.18 13.51
CA THR A 34 -2.65 11.79 14.93
C THR A 34 -4.06 11.52 15.46
N SER A 35 -5.08 12.19 14.93
CA SER A 35 -6.48 12.04 15.37
C SER A 35 -7.38 11.35 14.35
N SER A 36 -6.82 10.81 13.25
CA SER A 36 -7.60 10.18 12.17
C SER A 36 -8.05 8.74 12.45
N HIS A 37 -7.65 8.21 13.60
CA HIS A 37 -7.82 6.80 13.97
C HIS A 37 -8.87 6.59 15.05
N GLU A 38 -9.45 7.67 15.59
CA GLU A 38 -10.57 7.59 16.53
C GLU A 38 -11.83 7.19 15.77
N MET A 39 -12.44 6.09 16.20
CA MET A 39 -13.63 5.51 15.61
C MET A 39 -14.68 5.23 16.67
N ALA A 40 -15.94 5.16 16.25
CA ALA A 40 -17.03 4.73 17.11
C ALA A 40 -17.93 3.71 16.41
N ILE A 41 -18.48 2.74 17.15
CA ILE A 41 -19.54 1.85 16.67
C ILE A 41 -20.82 2.21 17.38
N ILE A 42 -21.84 2.57 16.61
CA ILE A 42 -23.14 3.03 17.10
C ILE A 42 -24.14 1.89 16.93
N PHE A 43 -24.87 1.55 18.00
CA PHE A 43 -25.79 0.41 18.06
C PHE A 43 -27.27 0.79 18.09
N ASN A 44 -27.60 2.04 18.40
CA ASN A 44 -28.96 2.53 18.60
C ASN A 44 -29.08 4.04 18.37
N ARG A 45 -30.30 4.56 18.52
CA ARG A 45 -30.64 5.96 18.27
C ARG A 45 -30.00 6.88 19.30
N GLU A 46 -29.87 6.42 20.54
CA GLU A 46 -29.30 7.16 21.66
C GLU A 46 -27.81 7.44 21.40
N GLY A 47 -27.10 6.48 20.81
CA GLY A 47 -25.72 6.61 20.39
C GLY A 47 -25.46 7.63 19.28
N LEU A 48 -26.49 8.13 18.58
CA LEU A 48 -26.30 9.21 17.59
C LEU A 48 -25.74 10.49 18.24
N LYS A 49 -26.00 10.70 19.53
CA LYS A 49 -25.48 11.84 20.31
C LYS A 49 -23.96 11.79 20.50
N ALA A 50 -23.36 10.61 20.36
CA ALA A 50 -21.92 10.40 20.47
C ALA A 50 -21.15 10.70 19.18
N ILE A 51 -21.85 10.89 18.06
CA ILE A 51 -21.23 11.17 16.77
C ILE A 51 -20.70 12.60 16.76
N GLN A 52 -19.44 12.77 16.35
CA GLN A 52 -18.80 14.07 16.18
C GLN A 52 -18.50 14.37 14.71
N PRO A 53 -19.37 15.12 14.02
CA PRO A 53 -19.13 15.61 12.67
C PRO A 53 -18.00 16.66 12.63
N PRO A 54 -17.23 16.76 11.52
CA PRO A 54 -17.41 16.02 10.28
C PRO A 54 -16.86 14.59 10.35
N CYS A 55 -17.67 13.61 9.96
CA CYS A 55 -17.30 12.20 10.00
C CYS A 55 -17.90 11.42 8.82
N VAL A 56 -17.36 10.23 8.58
CA VAL A 56 -17.91 9.26 7.63
C VAL A 56 -18.59 8.16 8.43
N ILE A 57 -19.83 7.86 8.09
CA ILE A 57 -20.56 6.69 8.59
C ILE A 57 -20.59 5.60 7.52
N GLN A 58 -20.39 4.36 7.96
CA GLN A 58 -20.37 3.17 7.12
C GLN A 58 -21.05 2.03 7.88
N SER A 59 -21.91 1.25 7.23
CA SER A 59 -22.52 0.06 7.85
C SER A 59 -21.45 -0.86 8.41
N PHE A 60 -21.64 -1.37 9.62
CA PHE A 60 -20.75 -2.35 10.20
C PHE A 60 -21.03 -3.71 9.55
N ILE A 61 -19.98 -4.42 9.16
CA ILE A 61 -20.08 -5.72 8.51
C ILE A 61 -19.42 -6.74 9.43
N ASN A 62 -20.17 -7.76 9.86
CA ASN A 62 -19.58 -8.88 10.58
C ASN A 62 -18.64 -9.66 9.67
N HIS A 63 -17.44 -9.93 10.16
CA HIS A 63 -16.34 -10.50 9.36
C HIS A 63 -15.40 -11.41 10.18
N ASN A 64 -15.92 -11.95 11.29
CA ASN A 64 -15.22 -12.91 12.14
C ASN A 64 -13.86 -12.42 12.65
N ALA A 65 -13.76 -11.12 13.00
CA ALA A 65 -12.57 -10.50 13.60
C ALA A 65 -11.26 -10.61 12.79
N VAL A 66 -11.32 -10.85 11.47
CA VAL A 66 -10.13 -10.93 10.62
C VAL A 66 -10.13 -9.83 9.56
N LEU A 67 -9.07 -9.01 9.58
CA LEU A 67 -8.76 -8.06 8.53
C LEU A 67 -7.70 -8.63 7.59
N TYR A 68 -7.89 -8.44 6.29
CA TYR A 68 -6.91 -8.77 5.25
C TYR A 68 -6.34 -7.48 4.68
N LYS A 69 -5.11 -7.13 5.09
CA LYS A 69 -4.37 -6.01 4.50
C LYS A 69 -3.73 -6.47 3.21
N VAL A 70 -4.22 -5.96 2.09
CA VAL A 70 -3.61 -6.16 0.77
C VAL A 70 -2.66 -5.00 0.52
N PHE A 71 -1.37 -5.29 0.49
CA PHE A 71 -0.33 -4.33 0.16
C PHE A 71 0.00 -4.43 -1.32
N VAL A 72 -0.26 -3.37 -2.07
CA VAL A 72 -0.05 -3.29 -3.51
C VAL A 72 1.25 -2.54 -3.81
N VAL A 73 2.04 -3.10 -4.70
CA VAL A 73 3.28 -2.54 -5.24
C VAL A 73 3.27 -2.74 -6.75
N GLY A 74 2.77 -1.75 -7.48
CA GLY A 74 2.61 -1.85 -8.94
C GLY A 74 1.65 -2.97 -9.34
N GLU A 75 2.15 -3.93 -10.11
CA GLU A 75 1.40 -5.11 -10.53
C GLU A 75 1.39 -6.24 -9.47
N SER A 76 2.29 -6.18 -8.49
CA SER A 76 2.38 -7.15 -7.40
C SER A 76 1.48 -6.76 -6.21
N TYR A 77 1.07 -7.76 -5.44
CA TYR A 77 0.46 -7.54 -4.12
C TYR A 77 0.81 -8.66 -3.14
N SER A 78 0.71 -8.34 -1.85
CA SER A 78 0.84 -9.30 -0.75
C SER A 78 -0.32 -9.15 0.24
N VAL A 79 -0.82 -10.25 0.78
CA VAL A 79 -1.94 -10.26 1.74
C VAL A 79 -1.43 -10.60 3.12
N VAL A 80 -1.64 -9.71 4.08
CA VAL A 80 -1.28 -9.88 5.49
C VAL A 80 -2.55 -9.90 6.34
N LYS A 81 -2.75 -10.98 7.11
CA LYS A 81 -3.85 -11.07 8.07
C LYS A 81 -3.54 -10.21 9.30
N ARG A 82 -4.55 -9.51 9.82
CA ARG A 82 -4.49 -8.74 11.06
C ARG A 82 -5.70 -9.03 11.94
N PRO A 83 -5.58 -8.87 13.27
CA PRO A 83 -6.74 -8.78 14.14
C PRO A 83 -7.70 -7.68 13.67
N SER A 84 -8.99 -7.85 13.94
CA SER A 84 -10.03 -6.87 13.62
C SER A 84 -11.16 -6.92 14.62
N VAL A 85 -12.08 -5.98 14.53
CA VAL A 85 -13.24 -5.89 15.42
C VAL A 85 -14.10 -7.14 15.29
N LYS A 86 -14.51 -7.71 16.43
CA LYS A 86 -15.37 -8.89 16.51
C LYS A 86 -16.79 -8.64 15.99
N ASN A 87 -17.54 -9.72 15.84
CA ASN A 87 -18.93 -9.65 15.41
C ASN A 87 -19.83 -9.00 16.47
N PHE A 88 -20.90 -8.37 16.00
CA PHE A 88 -22.01 -7.90 16.83
C PHE A 88 -23.35 -8.38 16.28
N SER A 89 -24.37 -8.43 17.13
CA SER A 89 -25.74 -8.66 16.68
C SER A 89 -26.16 -7.59 15.66
N ALA A 90 -26.74 -8.02 14.54
CA ALA A 90 -27.30 -7.12 13.55
C ALA A 90 -28.55 -6.40 14.11
N GLY A 91 -28.79 -5.18 13.65
CA GLY A 91 -29.93 -4.38 14.06
C GLY A 91 -29.66 -3.52 15.30
N ILE A 92 -30.75 -2.94 15.82
CA ILE A 92 -30.71 -2.08 17.01
C ILE A 92 -30.42 -2.94 18.24
N SER A 93 -29.53 -2.45 19.11
CA SER A 93 -29.22 -3.08 20.39
C SER A 93 -29.14 -2.01 21.48
N ASP A 94 -29.58 -2.32 22.70
CA ASP A 94 -29.50 -1.42 23.86
C ASP A 94 -28.06 -1.21 24.38
N ARG A 95 -27.08 -1.77 23.68
CA ARG A 95 -25.66 -1.61 23.98
C ARG A 95 -25.22 -0.15 23.82
N GLU A 96 -24.35 0.31 24.72
CA GLU A 96 -23.68 1.59 24.55
C GLU A 96 -22.74 1.62 23.32
N SER A 97 -22.53 2.82 22.79
CA SER A 97 -21.58 3.02 21.69
C SER A 97 -20.17 2.67 22.12
N ILE A 98 -19.40 2.02 21.24
CA ILE A 98 -18.02 1.66 21.50
C ILE A 98 -17.12 2.68 20.84
N PHE A 99 -16.18 3.26 21.60
CA PHE A 99 -15.14 4.13 21.08
C PHE A 99 -13.80 3.42 21.11
N PHE A 100 -13.03 3.53 20.04
CA PHE A 100 -11.72 2.90 19.96
C PHE A 100 -10.81 3.61 18.97
N ASN A 101 -9.51 3.47 19.19
CA ASN A 101 -8.48 3.86 18.23
C ASN A 101 -8.12 2.65 17.35
N SER A 102 -8.19 2.79 16.03
CA SER A 102 -7.97 1.68 15.09
C SER A 102 -6.55 1.09 15.15
N HIS A 103 -5.56 1.86 15.60
CA HIS A 103 -4.21 1.34 15.85
C HIS A 103 -4.17 0.27 16.93
N ASN A 104 -5.05 0.35 17.93
CA ASN A 104 -5.10 -0.60 19.02
C ASN A 104 -5.84 -1.89 18.63
N VAL A 105 -6.52 -1.90 17.48
CA VAL A 105 -7.35 -3.02 17.02
C VAL A 105 -6.66 -3.83 15.92
N SER A 106 -5.98 -3.20 14.96
CA SER A 106 -5.56 -3.88 13.72
C SER A 106 -4.04 -3.94 13.49
N LYS A 107 -3.24 -3.80 14.55
CA LYS A 107 -1.78 -4.06 14.52
C LYS A 107 -1.48 -5.55 14.79
N PRO A 108 -0.30 -6.06 14.41
CA PRO A 108 0.01 -7.50 14.52
C PRO A 108 -0.18 -8.04 15.94
N GLU A 109 0.23 -7.25 16.94
CA GLU A 109 0.17 -7.60 18.36
C GLU A 109 -1.11 -7.11 19.07
N SER A 110 -2.10 -6.60 18.32
CA SER A 110 -3.34 -6.08 18.89
C SER A 110 -4.18 -7.21 19.50
N SER A 111 -4.30 -7.20 20.82
CA SER A 111 -5.18 -8.09 21.57
C SER A 111 -6.04 -7.29 22.55
N SER A 112 -7.35 -7.34 22.37
CA SER A 112 -8.32 -6.68 23.25
C SER A 112 -9.66 -7.42 23.23
N ILE A 113 -10.56 -7.05 24.14
CA ILE A 113 -11.94 -7.58 24.13
C ILE A 113 -12.69 -7.28 22.82
N LEU A 114 -12.26 -6.25 22.08
CA LEU A 114 -12.84 -5.89 20.79
C LEU A 114 -12.36 -6.78 19.65
N THR A 115 -11.20 -7.43 19.79
CA THR A 115 -10.64 -8.36 18.77
C THR A 115 -10.83 -9.83 19.13
N ALA A 116 -11.19 -10.13 20.39
CA ALA A 116 -11.50 -11.46 20.85
C ALA A 116 -12.83 -11.96 20.24
N LEU A 117 -12.75 -12.81 19.23
CA LEU A 117 -13.92 -13.43 18.61
C LEU A 117 -14.54 -14.46 19.55
N ASP A 118 -15.83 -14.31 19.85
CA ASP A 118 -16.55 -15.23 20.75
C ASP A 118 -16.74 -16.61 20.09
N LYS A 119 -17.17 -16.62 18.82
CA LYS A 119 -17.29 -17.80 17.96
C LYS A 119 -17.30 -17.37 16.49
N ILE A 120 -16.90 -18.28 15.60
CA ILE A 120 -17.05 -18.07 14.15
C ILE A 120 -18.52 -18.22 13.77
N GLU A 121 -19.02 -17.30 12.96
CA GLU A 121 -20.40 -17.28 12.47
C GLU A 121 -20.41 -17.14 10.95
N GLY A 122 -21.34 -17.84 10.28
CA GLY A 122 -21.53 -17.75 8.84
C GLY A 122 -20.30 -18.16 8.01
N VAL A 123 -20.09 -17.46 6.89
CA VAL A 123 -18.95 -17.65 5.99
C VAL A 123 -17.67 -17.17 6.65
N PHE A 124 -16.61 -17.97 6.55
CA PHE A 124 -15.28 -17.61 7.03
C PHE A 124 -14.20 -18.09 6.06
N GLU A 125 -13.97 -17.29 5.04
CA GLU A 125 -13.05 -17.61 3.95
C GLU A 125 -11.93 -16.58 3.84
N ARG A 126 -10.91 -16.92 3.05
CA ARG A 126 -9.89 -15.96 2.64
C ARG A 126 -10.39 -15.17 1.42
N PRO A 127 -9.92 -13.92 1.22
CA PRO A 127 -10.19 -13.19 0.00
C PRO A 127 -9.73 -13.99 -1.22
N ASN A 128 -10.63 -14.10 -2.21
CA ASN A 128 -10.29 -14.57 -3.54
C ASN A 128 -9.28 -13.62 -4.25
N ASP A 129 -8.22 -14.22 -4.80
CA ASP A 129 -7.11 -13.50 -5.45
C ASP A 129 -7.49 -12.81 -6.77
N ASP A 130 -8.44 -13.35 -7.54
CA ASP A 130 -8.94 -12.71 -8.76
C ASP A 130 -9.70 -11.43 -8.42
N VAL A 131 -10.48 -11.45 -7.35
CA VAL A 131 -11.18 -10.26 -6.83
C VAL A 131 -10.16 -9.21 -6.38
N ILE A 132 -9.11 -9.61 -5.65
CA ILE A 132 -8.03 -8.69 -5.24
C ILE A 132 -7.33 -8.08 -6.47
N ARG A 133 -6.99 -8.90 -7.47
CA ARG A 133 -6.37 -8.42 -8.72
C ARG A 133 -7.26 -7.42 -9.43
N ALA A 134 -8.56 -7.70 -9.55
CA ALA A 134 -9.52 -6.82 -10.18
C ALA A 134 -9.61 -5.48 -9.44
N ILE A 135 -9.78 -5.49 -8.11
CA ILE A 135 -9.83 -4.27 -7.29
C ILE A 135 -8.53 -3.47 -7.44
N SER A 136 -7.37 -4.13 -7.31
CA SER A 136 -6.07 -3.48 -7.37
C SER A 136 -5.86 -2.82 -8.73
N LYS A 137 -6.15 -3.52 -9.83
CA LYS A 137 -6.09 -2.98 -11.18
C LYS A 137 -7.00 -1.77 -11.36
N THR A 138 -8.27 -1.86 -10.94
CA THR A 138 -9.22 -0.76 -11.05
C THR A 138 -8.77 0.46 -10.27
N LEU A 139 -8.29 0.31 -9.03
CA LEU A 139 -7.81 1.43 -8.21
C LEU A 139 -6.57 2.08 -8.82
N ARG A 140 -5.59 1.30 -9.32
CA ARG A 140 -4.41 1.83 -10.01
C ARG A 140 -4.79 2.67 -11.21
N GLN A 141 -5.67 2.13 -12.07
CA GLN A 141 -6.10 2.80 -13.29
C GLN A 141 -6.95 4.05 -13.03
N THR A 142 -7.79 4.01 -11.99
CA THR A 142 -8.73 5.10 -11.69
C THR A 142 -8.09 6.23 -10.91
N LEU A 143 -7.19 5.91 -9.96
CA LEU A 143 -6.58 6.88 -9.05
C LEU A 143 -5.16 7.28 -9.45
N GLY A 144 -4.53 6.56 -10.39
CA GLY A 144 -3.14 6.80 -10.79
C GLY A 144 -2.11 6.49 -9.69
N ILE A 145 -2.49 5.73 -8.66
CA ILE A 145 -1.60 5.30 -7.57
C ILE A 145 -1.02 3.92 -7.88
N SER A 146 0.17 3.63 -7.35
CA SER A 146 0.84 2.32 -7.54
C SER A 146 1.37 1.71 -6.25
N LEU A 147 1.59 2.51 -5.22
CA LEU A 147 2.00 2.09 -3.89
C LEU A 147 0.89 2.41 -2.90
N PHE A 148 0.10 1.41 -2.53
CA PHE A 148 -1.03 1.60 -1.64
C PHE A 148 -1.42 0.30 -0.92
N GLY A 149 -2.18 0.43 0.15
CA GLY A 149 -2.77 -0.68 0.88
C GLY A 149 -4.30 -0.63 0.79
N ILE A 150 -4.93 -1.79 0.73
CA ILE A 150 -6.38 -1.96 0.78
C ILE A 150 -6.71 -2.85 1.98
N ASP A 151 -7.59 -2.38 2.84
CA ASP A 151 -8.10 -3.17 3.96
C ASP A 151 -9.39 -3.86 3.52
N ILE A 152 -9.33 -5.19 3.41
CA ILE A 152 -10.45 -6.03 3.00
C ILE A 152 -10.95 -6.85 4.19
N ILE A 153 -12.25 -6.87 4.38
CA ILE A 153 -12.94 -7.82 5.25
C ILE A 153 -13.88 -8.69 4.43
N ILE A 154 -14.14 -9.90 4.89
CA ILE A 154 -15.08 -10.84 4.25
C ILE A 154 -16.39 -10.81 5.01
N ASN A 155 -17.47 -10.38 4.36
CA ASN A 155 -18.79 -10.36 4.95
C ASN A 155 -19.22 -11.80 5.30
N ASN A 156 -19.43 -12.09 6.58
CA ASN A 156 -19.74 -13.44 7.02
C ASN A 156 -21.17 -13.91 6.65
N GLN A 157 -22.04 -13.01 6.19
CA GLN A 157 -23.36 -13.38 5.70
C GLN A 157 -23.34 -13.77 4.22
N THR A 158 -22.53 -13.08 3.40
CA THR A 158 -22.57 -13.21 1.93
C THR A 158 -21.29 -13.75 1.31
N GLY A 159 -20.18 -13.80 2.04
CA GLY A 159 -18.84 -14.10 1.51
C GLY A 159 -18.23 -12.99 0.66
N GLN A 160 -18.91 -11.85 0.49
CA GLN A 160 -18.43 -10.75 -0.35
C GLN A 160 -17.27 -10.00 0.30
N HIS A 161 -16.35 -9.54 -0.55
CA HIS A 161 -15.23 -8.68 -0.17
C HIS A 161 -15.72 -7.25 0.02
N ALA A 162 -15.55 -6.71 1.22
CA ALA A 162 -15.77 -5.30 1.49
C ALA A 162 -14.42 -4.60 1.68
N VAL A 163 -14.13 -3.64 0.80
CA VAL A 163 -13.02 -2.69 0.98
C VAL A 163 -13.47 -1.64 1.99
N ILE A 164 -12.79 -1.57 3.13
CA ILE A 164 -13.17 -0.68 4.24
C ILE A 164 -12.19 0.46 4.47
N ASP A 165 -10.98 0.38 3.93
CA ASP A 165 -9.98 1.45 3.98
C ASP A 165 -8.98 1.34 2.81
N ILE A 166 -8.44 2.48 2.37
CA ILE A 166 -7.40 2.57 1.34
C ILE A 166 -6.35 3.56 1.82
N ASN A 167 -5.09 3.13 1.87
CA ASN A 167 -3.97 3.92 2.36
C ASN A 167 -2.93 4.14 1.27
N ALA A 168 -2.55 5.38 0.99
CA ALA A 168 -1.41 5.67 0.10
C ALA A 168 -0.10 5.34 0.82
N PHE A 169 0.80 4.61 0.15
CA PHE A 169 2.12 4.21 0.65
C PHE A 169 2.12 3.81 2.14
N PRO A 170 1.48 2.69 2.50
CA PRO A 170 1.42 2.22 3.88
C PRO A 170 2.80 1.70 4.36
N GLY A 171 2.86 1.19 5.59
CA GLY A 171 4.11 0.68 6.17
C GLY A 171 4.60 -0.69 5.67
N TYR A 172 3.85 -1.40 4.83
CA TYR A 172 4.20 -2.73 4.27
C TYR A 172 4.66 -3.80 5.30
N GLU A 173 4.29 -3.63 6.57
CA GLU A 173 4.68 -4.52 7.66
C GLU A 173 4.10 -5.93 7.47
N GLY A 174 4.99 -6.92 7.38
CA GLY A 174 4.66 -8.31 7.08
C GLY A 174 4.86 -8.71 5.62
N VAL A 175 5.40 -7.82 4.77
CA VAL A 175 5.74 -8.11 3.36
C VAL A 175 7.26 -8.22 3.22
N SER A 176 7.77 -9.45 3.11
CA SER A 176 9.23 -9.69 2.96
C SER A 176 9.78 -9.17 1.64
N GLU A 177 8.99 -9.28 0.56
CA GLU A 177 9.41 -8.98 -0.80
C GLU A 177 9.27 -7.50 -1.19
N PHE A 178 8.93 -6.62 -0.24
CA PHE A 178 8.61 -5.21 -0.54
C PHE A 178 9.69 -4.50 -1.37
N PHE A 179 10.97 -4.66 -1.01
CA PHE A 179 12.06 -4.01 -1.75
C PHE A 179 12.23 -4.58 -3.16
N THR A 180 12.09 -5.90 -3.32
CA THR A 180 12.14 -6.57 -4.61
C THR A 180 11.00 -6.11 -5.51
N ASP A 181 9.77 -6.12 -4.99
CA ASP A 181 8.58 -5.67 -5.70
C ASP A 181 8.68 -4.19 -6.09
N LEU A 182 9.21 -3.34 -5.20
CA LEU A 182 9.39 -1.91 -5.46
C LEU A 182 10.41 -1.68 -6.59
N LEU A 183 11.53 -2.38 -6.58
CA LEU A 183 12.53 -2.30 -7.65
C LEU A 183 11.96 -2.76 -8.99
N ASN A 184 11.20 -3.87 -9.01
CA ASN A 184 10.52 -4.35 -10.20
C ASN A 184 9.54 -3.32 -10.73
N HIS A 185 8.73 -2.71 -9.86
CA HIS A 185 7.77 -1.68 -10.25
C HIS A 185 8.45 -0.43 -10.84
N ILE A 186 9.57 0.02 -10.23
CA ILE A 186 10.38 1.12 -10.78
C ILE A 186 10.90 0.75 -12.17
N ALA A 187 11.42 -0.47 -12.35
CA ALA A 187 11.93 -0.94 -13.64
C ALA A 187 10.83 -0.96 -14.71
N THR A 188 9.64 -1.48 -14.39
CA THR A 188 8.48 -1.49 -15.30
C THR A 188 8.07 -0.07 -15.69
N THR A 189 7.97 0.84 -14.72
CA THR A 189 7.58 2.23 -14.97
C THR A 189 8.60 2.95 -15.87
N LEU A 190 9.89 2.70 -15.70
CA LEU A 190 10.94 3.27 -16.56
C LEU A 190 10.91 2.68 -17.98
N GLN A 191 10.63 1.39 -18.13
CA GLN A 191 10.49 0.76 -19.45
C GLN A 191 9.29 1.32 -20.22
N GLU A 192 8.16 1.54 -19.54
CA GLU A 192 6.96 2.16 -20.12
C GLU A 192 7.15 3.63 -20.53
N GLN A 193 8.14 4.33 -19.94
CA GLN A 193 8.53 5.69 -20.32
C GLN A 193 9.58 5.72 -21.44
N THR A 194 10.19 4.58 -21.79
CA THR A 194 11.19 4.47 -22.87
C THR A 194 10.68 3.86 -24.20
N PRO A 195 9.38 3.85 -24.58
CA PRO A 195 8.94 3.25 -25.84
C PRO A 195 9.27 4.11 -27.08
N GLU A 196 9.67 5.38 -26.91
CA GLU A 196 9.94 6.28 -28.05
C GLU A 196 11.34 6.17 -28.66
N LEU A 197 12.34 5.62 -27.95
CA LEU A 197 13.69 5.46 -28.52
C LEU A 197 13.83 4.24 -29.44
N SER A 198 12.96 3.24 -29.31
CA SER A 198 13.01 2.01 -30.12
C SER A 198 12.32 2.16 -31.49
N GLN A 199 11.32 3.04 -31.63
CA GLN A 199 10.70 3.33 -32.93
C GLN A 199 11.56 4.23 -33.83
N LEU A 200 12.34 5.16 -33.26
CA LEU A 200 13.29 5.99 -34.02
C LEU A 200 14.47 5.19 -34.59
N ASN A 201 14.89 4.12 -33.91
CA ASN A 201 15.97 3.25 -34.39
C ASN A 201 15.51 2.27 -35.49
N HIS A 202 14.24 1.84 -35.49
CA HIS A 202 13.71 0.99 -36.57
C HIS A 202 13.54 1.75 -37.89
N ASN A 203 13.13 3.02 -37.84
CA ASN A 203 12.99 3.84 -39.04
C ASN A 203 14.34 4.29 -39.64
N LYS A 204 15.40 4.35 -38.82
CA LYS A 204 16.76 4.65 -39.30
C LYS A 204 17.41 3.45 -40.01
N PHE A 205 17.16 2.23 -39.52
CA PHE A 205 17.70 1.00 -40.11
C PHE A 205 17.06 0.63 -41.46
N LEU A 206 15.78 0.97 -41.68
CA LEU A 206 15.10 0.78 -42.96
C LEU A 206 15.46 1.84 -44.01
N ALA A 207 15.83 3.06 -43.58
CA ALA A 207 16.29 4.10 -44.49
C ALA A 207 17.71 3.84 -45.02
N GLU A 208 18.61 3.29 -44.19
CA GLU A 208 20.00 2.99 -44.58
C GLU A 208 20.18 1.72 -45.44
N GLN A 209 19.19 0.81 -45.46
CA GLN A 209 19.24 -0.37 -46.35
C GLN A 209 18.73 -0.09 -47.77
N SER A 210 18.17 1.09 -48.07
CA SER A 210 17.63 1.40 -49.41
C SER A 210 18.63 2.03 -50.38
N SER A 211 19.85 2.36 -49.96
CA SER A 211 20.79 3.14 -50.78
C SER A 211 22.15 2.48 -51.07
N SER A 212 22.26 1.15 -51.11
CA SER A 212 23.48 0.51 -51.62
C SER A 212 23.24 -0.86 -52.25
N LEU A 213 22.85 -0.87 -53.53
CA LEU A 213 22.89 -2.05 -54.39
C LEU A 213 23.47 -1.70 -55.76
N VAL A 214 24.81 -1.66 -55.86
CA VAL A 214 25.56 -2.02 -57.08
C VAL A 214 26.94 -2.54 -56.65
N GLY A 215 27.31 -3.77 -57.03
CA GLY A 215 28.73 -4.16 -57.15
C GLY A 215 29.18 -5.47 -56.52
N GLU A 216 29.09 -6.54 -57.32
CA GLU A 216 30.03 -7.68 -57.45
C GLU A 216 30.25 -8.74 -56.35
N ARG A 217 30.11 -10.00 -56.81
CA ARG A 217 30.60 -11.25 -56.23
C ARG A 217 32.13 -11.32 -56.32
N THR A 218 32.80 -11.95 -55.36
CA THR A 218 33.84 -12.99 -55.55
C THR A 218 34.15 -13.71 -54.22
N CYS A 219 34.44 -15.00 -54.33
CA CYS A 219 34.55 -15.99 -53.26
C CYS A 219 35.99 -16.20 -52.73
N CYS A 220 36.07 -16.88 -51.58
CA CYS A 220 37.17 -17.73 -51.06
C CYS A 220 38.42 -17.08 -50.42
N ALA A 221 38.68 -17.37 -49.13
CA ALA A 221 39.81 -18.21 -48.65
C ALA A 221 40.26 -17.93 -47.18
N ASN A 222 40.27 -19.00 -46.38
CA ASN A 222 41.24 -19.44 -45.36
C ASN A 222 41.72 -18.60 -44.14
N THR A 223 41.47 -19.20 -42.96
CA THR A 223 42.35 -19.45 -41.78
C THR A 223 43.57 -18.56 -41.50
N GLY A 224 43.67 -18.08 -40.25
CA GLY A 224 44.94 -17.62 -39.65
C GLY A 224 44.82 -17.20 -38.19
N TYR A 225 45.40 -17.99 -37.28
CA TYR A 225 45.61 -17.69 -35.86
C TYR A 225 46.51 -16.46 -35.64
N ARG A 226 46.23 -15.66 -34.60
CA ARG A 226 47.27 -14.99 -33.79
C ARG A 226 46.79 -14.77 -32.36
N SER A 227 47.50 -15.38 -31.42
CA SER A 227 47.45 -15.14 -29.97
C SER A 227 48.44 -14.02 -29.62
N MET A 228 48.13 -13.19 -28.61
CA MET A 228 49.10 -12.73 -27.62
C MET A 228 48.45 -12.56 -26.23
N ALA A 229 49.20 -13.04 -25.23
CA ALA A 229 48.88 -13.19 -23.83
C ALA A 229 49.01 -11.92 -22.98
N SER A 230 48.44 -11.94 -21.77
CA SER A 230 49.08 -11.61 -20.47
C SER A 230 48.01 -11.64 -19.35
N GLN A 231 47.96 -12.71 -18.55
CA GLN A 231 48.54 -12.87 -17.20
C GLN A 231 47.77 -12.12 -16.09
N ASP A 232 46.98 -12.88 -15.31
CA ASP A 232 46.60 -12.62 -13.89
C ASP A 232 47.87 -12.64 -12.97
N PRO A 233 47.85 -12.71 -11.62
CA PRO A 233 46.77 -12.66 -10.58
C PRO A 233 47.19 -11.90 -9.29
N TRP A 234 46.47 -12.15 -8.16
CA TRP A 234 46.89 -12.22 -6.74
C TRP A 234 46.10 -11.28 -5.79
N ILE A 235 45.69 -11.60 -4.56
CA ILE A 235 45.85 -12.73 -3.62
C ILE A 235 44.79 -12.59 -2.50
N VAL A 236 44.38 -13.72 -1.92
CA VAL A 236 43.68 -13.82 -0.63
C VAL A 236 44.71 -14.09 0.47
N GLU A 237 44.70 -13.35 1.58
CA GLU A 237 45.32 -13.78 2.84
C GLU A 237 44.45 -13.43 4.07
N SER A 238 44.36 -14.41 4.97
CA SER A 238 43.94 -14.39 6.38
C SER A 238 45.20 -14.21 7.26
N GLU A 239 45.30 -13.60 8.45
CA GLU A 239 44.47 -13.52 9.66
C GLU A 239 44.94 -12.36 10.59
N THR A 240 44.17 -12.11 11.67
CA THR A 240 44.52 -11.59 13.01
C THR A 240 44.16 -10.15 13.43
N ASN A 241 43.56 -10.11 14.63
CA ASN A 241 43.07 -9.02 15.47
C ASN A 241 43.81 -7.65 15.40
N SER A 242 43.05 -6.57 15.23
CA SER A 242 43.07 -5.41 16.15
C SER A 242 42.06 -4.33 15.75
N SER A 243 41.52 -3.66 16.77
CA SER A 243 40.47 -2.65 16.74
C SER A 243 40.95 -1.29 16.20
N VAL A 244 40.44 -0.80 15.06
CA VAL A 244 40.41 0.64 14.73
C VAL A 244 39.21 0.98 13.82
N LYS A 245 38.44 2.02 14.22
CA LYS A 245 37.36 2.71 13.47
C LYS A 245 37.73 2.98 12.00
N LEU A 246 36.87 2.60 11.05
CA LEU A 246 36.91 3.14 9.68
C LEU A 246 35.82 4.20 9.46
N GLN A 247 36.27 5.38 9.03
CA GLN A 247 35.46 6.47 8.50
C GLN A 247 34.77 6.05 7.20
N HIS A 248 33.46 6.29 7.11
CA HIS A 248 32.71 6.18 5.86
C HIS A 248 33.23 7.18 4.82
N GLN A 249 33.63 6.67 3.65
CA GLN A 249 33.85 7.46 2.44
C GLN A 249 32.51 8.05 1.96
N ARG A 250 32.43 9.38 1.87
CA ARG A 250 31.35 10.09 1.17
C ARG A 250 31.55 9.95 -0.34
N LEU A 251 30.56 9.39 -1.02
CA LEU A 251 30.39 9.56 -2.46
C LEU A 251 29.77 10.94 -2.71
N GLY A 252 30.43 11.74 -3.55
CA GLY A 252 30.05 13.12 -3.85
C GLY A 252 28.74 13.24 -4.62
N CYS A 253 27.94 14.24 -4.27
CA CYS A 253 26.70 14.58 -4.93
C CYS A 253 26.98 15.32 -6.26
N ASN A 254 26.45 14.80 -7.38
CA ASN A 254 26.31 15.59 -8.59
C ASN A 254 25.14 16.58 -8.42
N SER A 255 25.43 17.85 -8.62
CA SER A 255 24.52 18.97 -8.48
C SER A 255 23.69 19.20 -9.75
N SER A 256 22.46 18.71 -9.79
CA SER A 256 21.41 19.25 -10.64
C SER A 256 20.02 18.83 -10.13
N MET A 257 19.47 19.63 -9.21
CA MET A 257 18.10 19.48 -8.72
C MET A 257 17.28 20.74 -9.06
N SER A 258 16.03 20.53 -9.48
CA SER A 258 15.07 21.55 -9.88
C SER A 258 14.61 22.43 -8.68
N PRO A 259 14.33 23.74 -8.87
CA PRO A 259 13.98 24.68 -7.79
C PRO A 259 12.71 24.35 -7.00
N SER A 260 11.89 23.40 -7.43
CA SER A 260 10.61 23.05 -6.80
C SER A 260 10.70 22.11 -5.60
N PHE A 261 11.89 21.60 -5.26
CA PHE A 261 12.08 20.63 -4.16
C PHE A 261 12.53 21.22 -2.81
N GLN A 262 12.79 22.53 -2.73
CA GLN A 262 13.35 23.15 -1.52
C GLN A 262 12.32 23.66 -0.50
N GLN A 263 11.02 23.61 -0.78
CA GLN A 263 10.01 24.19 0.13
C GLN A 263 9.41 23.22 1.18
N HIS A 264 9.75 21.93 1.17
CA HIS A 264 9.13 20.95 2.09
C HIS A 264 10.07 20.21 3.04
N CYS A 265 11.36 20.58 3.12
CA CYS A 265 12.30 19.95 4.04
C CYS A 265 12.82 20.93 5.10
N VAL A 266 11.96 21.35 6.03
CA VAL A 266 12.40 21.86 7.34
C VAL A 266 11.45 21.34 8.42
N ALA A 267 11.78 20.19 9.01
CA ALA A 267 11.28 19.81 10.32
C ALA A 267 12.50 19.52 11.20
N THR A 268 12.91 20.53 11.97
CA THR A 268 13.96 20.42 12.98
C THR A 268 13.48 19.51 14.11
N LEU A 269 14.06 18.33 14.22
CA LEU A 269 13.95 17.47 15.40
C LEU A 269 14.66 18.16 16.57
N ALA A 270 13.90 18.62 17.56
CA ALA A 270 14.43 19.03 18.85
C ALA A 270 13.96 18.05 19.93
N THR A 271 14.83 17.11 20.29
CA THR A 271 14.71 16.26 21.46
C THR A 271 15.06 17.09 22.69
N LYS A 272 14.12 17.26 23.63
CA LYS A 272 14.42 17.61 25.02
C LYS A 272 13.75 16.61 25.94
N ALA A 273 14.59 15.76 26.53
CA ALA A 273 14.31 15.05 27.75
C ALA A 273 14.17 16.06 28.90
N SER A 274 13.19 15.86 29.78
CA SER A 274 13.16 16.50 31.09
C SER A 274 12.85 15.44 32.13
N SER A 275 13.86 15.12 32.92
CA SER A 275 13.72 14.52 34.24
C SER A 275 13.46 15.64 35.24
N GLN A 276 12.38 15.53 36.01
CA GLN A 276 12.28 15.74 37.46
C GLN A 276 10.85 15.43 37.90
#